data_AF-E3QQ55-F1
#
_entry.id   AF-E3QQ55-F1
#
_cell.length_a   1.000
_cell.length_b   1.000
_cell.length_c   1.000
_cell.angle_alpha   90.00
_cell.angle_beta   90.00
_cell.angle_gamma   90.00
#
_symmetry.space_group_name_H-M   'P 1'
#
loop_
_entity.id
_entity.type
_entity.pdbx_description
1 polymer ?
#
loop_
_entity_poly.entity_id
_entity_poly.type
_entity_poly.pdbx_seq_one_letter_code
_entity_poly.pdbx_strand_id
1 'polypeptide(L)'
;MPFWCAVLVLENLHAGTRRSNSSSSSRHGKATRELVARDKNHSSVVMWAIANEPGASEPGAREYFEPLVALARRLDPTRPLCYANEYQASVDRCLMSDLFDVLCLNRYYGWYLHTGDLEAAEEGLEAELRGWAAKFEKPIIVSEYGADTLAGLHTVGDVPWSEEYQSRVLEISHRVFDRVDSVVGEHVWNFAHFQTPSSFIFRVDGNKKGVFTRDRRPKMAAHTLRKRWTEQKPKDLTP
;
A
#
# COMPACT_ATOMS: atom_id res chain seq x y z
N MET A 1 -16.58 -9.24 -14.47
CA MET A 1 -15.55 -8.23 -14.81
C MET A 1 -14.65 -8.07 -13.59
N PRO A 2 -13.40 -8.55 -13.56
CA PRO A 2 -12.48 -8.13 -12.52
C PRO A 2 -11.56 -7.01 -13.04
N PHE A 3 -11.00 -6.26 -12.11
CA PHE A 3 -10.06 -5.13 -12.23
C PHE A 3 -10.67 -3.72 -12.17
N TRP A 4 -10.90 -3.31 -10.93
CA TRP A 4 -10.76 -1.92 -10.51
C TRP A 4 -9.28 -1.54 -10.65
N CYS A 5 -8.88 -0.94 -11.77
CA CYS A 5 -7.63 -0.19 -11.84
C CYS A 5 -7.84 1.12 -11.08
N ALA A 6 -7.70 1.10 -9.76
CA ALA A 6 -7.70 2.32 -8.99
C ALA A 6 -6.35 3.03 -9.23
N VAL A 7 -6.37 4.09 -10.03
CA VAL A 7 -5.22 5.00 -10.12
C VAL A 7 -5.13 5.75 -8.80
N LEU A 8 -4.37 5.19 -7.87
CA LEU A 8 -3.94 5.82 -6.64
C LEU A 8 -2.86 6.84 -7.00
N VAL A 9 -3.21 8.12 -7.16
CA VAL A 9 -2.19 9.13 -7.39
C VAL A 9 -1.59 9.54 -6.06
N LEU A 10 -0.45 8.91 -5.72
CA LEU A 10 0.32 9.24 -4.54
C LEU A 10 1.26 10.42 -4.86
N GLU A 11 1.12 11.51 -4.12
CA GLU A 11 2.17 12.51 -4.06
C GLU A 11 3.08 12.21 -2.87
N ASN A 12 4.34 11.87 -3.17
CA ASN A 12 5.39 11.65 -2.17
C ASN A 12 5.93 13.00 -1.66
N LEU A 13 5.14 13.69 -0.85
CA LEU A 13 5.66 14.77 -0.01
C LEU A 13 6.16 14.14 1.29
N HIS A 14 7.47 13.93 1.39
CA HIS A 14 8.10 13.54 2.65
C HIS A 14 7.83 14.64 3.68
N ALA A 15 6.85 14.42 4.55
CA ALA A 15 6.61 15.23 5.73
C ALA A 15 7.56 14.85 6.89
N GLY A 16 8.63 14.11 6.61
CA GLY A 16 9.62 13.70 7.61
C GLY A 16 10.50 14.87 8.07
N THR A 17 10.42 15.19 9.36
CA THR A 17 11.43 15.88 10.19
C THR A 17 11.70 17.38 10.01
N ARG A 18 11.03 18.10 9.12
CA ARG A 18 11.06 19.58 9.15
C ARG A 18 9.69 20.08 9.54
N ARG A 19 9.60 20.75 10.72
CA ARG A 19 8.44 21.49 11.24
C ARG A 19 7.48 21.84 10.11
N SER A 20 6.23 21.38 10.20
CA SER A 20 5.12 21.77 9.37
C SER A 20 5.08 23.30 9.23
N ASN A 21 5.72 23.81 8.20
CA ASN A 21 5.70 25.23 7.87
C ASN A 21 4.55 25.45 6.88
N SER A 22 3.90 26.61 6.97
CA SER A 22 2.75 26.97 6.12
C SER A 22 3.02 26.81 4.62
N SER A 23 4.29 26.89 4.20
CA SER A 23 4.72 26.67 2.82
C SER A 23 4.55 25.22 2.34
N SER A 24 4.77 24.22 3.20
CA SER A 24 4.63 22.80 2.82
C SER A 24 3.16 22.43 2.63
N SER A 25 2.28 22.84 3.56
CA SER A 25 0.83 22.63 3.44
C SER A 25 0.25 23.35 2.20
N SER A 26 0.74 24.56 1.91
CA SER A 26 0.34 25.31 0.71
C SER A 26 0.72 24.59 -0.59
N ARG A 27 1.93 24.01 -0.66
CA ARG A 27 2.38 23.21 -1.81
C ARG A 27 1.55 21.94 -1.98
N HIS A 28 1.27 21.22 -0.89
CA HIS A 28 0.42 20.03 -0.91
C HIS A 28 -0.98 20.37 -1.40
N GLY A 29 -1.61 21.42 -0.87
CA GLY A 29 -2.92 21.87 -1.33
C GLY A 29 -2.92 22.31 -2.80
N LYS A 30 -1.82 22.91 -3.30
CA LYS A 30 -1.68 23.24 -4.73
C LYS A 30 -1.66 21.97 -5.58
N ALA A 31 -0.86 20.99 -5.22
CA ALA A 31 -0.75 19.77 -6.00
C ALA A 31 -2.04 18.94 -5.95
N THR A 32 -2.74 18.89 -4.82
CA THR A 32 -4.11 18.31 -4.75
C THR A 32 -5.06 19.00 -5.74
N ARG A 33 -5.03 20.33 -5.83
CA ARG A 33 -5.85 21.09 -6.80
C ARG A 33 -5.50 20.73 -8.23
N GLU A 34 -4.21 20.70 -8.58
CA GLU A 34 -3.75 20.40 -9.94
C GLU A 34 -4.10 18.97 -10.34
N LEU A 35 -3.89 18.01 -9.44
CA LEU A 35 -4.23 16.60 -9.62
C LEU A 35 -5.71 16.41 -9.92
N VAL A 36 -6.59 16.87 -9.01
CA VAL A 36 -8.04 16.69 -9.16
C VAL A 36 -8.55 17.44 -10.39
N ALA A 37 -8.07 18.67 -10.64
CA ALA A 37 -8.49 19.44 -11.81
C ALA A 37 -8.14 18.74 -13.13
N ARG A 38 -6.95 18.11 -13.21
CA ARG A 38 -6.51 17.35 -14.39
C ARG A 38 -7.32 16.08 -14.58
N ASP A 39 -7.53 15.31 -13.50
CA ASP A 39 -7.93 13.91 -13.62
C ASP A 39 -9.39 13.61 -13.29
N LYS A 40 -10.17 14.56 -12.73
CA LYS A 40 -11.56 14.34 -12.28
C LYS A 40 -12.52 13.77 -13.31
N ASN A 41 -12.22 13.91 -14.60
CA ASN A 41 -13.08 13.43 -15.70
C ASN A 41 -12.72 12.02 -16.18
N HIS A 42 -11.71 11.37 -15.60
CA HIS A 42 -11.37 9.99 -15.93
C HIS A 42 -12.21 9.01 -15.09
N SER A 43 -12.99 8.16 -15.76
CA SER A 43 -13.79 7.11 -15.11
C SER A 43 -12.94 6.00 -14.49
N SER A 44 -11.70 5.82 -14.96
CA SER A 44 -10.72 4.91 -14.36
C SER A 44 -10.16 5.41 -13.02
N VAL A 45 -10.29 6.71 -12.72
CA VAL A 45 -9.95 7.23 -11.40
C VAL A 45 -11.16 7.01 -10.51
N VAL A 46 -10.99 6.22 -9.45
CA VAL A 46 -12.10 5.81 -8.57
C VAL A 46 -11.92 6.27 -7.13
N MET A 47 -10.73 6.75 -6.76
CA MET A 47 -10.38 7.20 -5.41
C MET A 47 -9.18 8.15 -5.47
N TRP A 48 -9.08 9.09 -4.54
CA TRP A 48 -7.90 9.96 -4.41
C TRP A 48 -7.04 9.56 -3.21
N ALA A 49 -5.74 9.39 -3.41
CA ALA A 49 -4.77 9.28 -2.33
C ALA A 49 -4.11 10.62 -2.04
N ILE A 50 -4.19 11.09 -0.80
CA ILE A 50 -3.65 12.40 -0.43
C ILE A 50 -2.15 12.32 -0.12
N ALA A 51 -1.66 11.17 0.38
CA ALA A 51 -0.26 10.98 0.72
C ALA A 51 0.12 9.49 0.73
N ASN A 52 1.42 9.23 0.66
CA ASN A 52 2.04 7.93 0.90
C ASN A 52 2.94 7.98 2.13
N GLU A 53 2.74 7.06 3.07
CA GLU A 53 3.54 6.89 4.28
C GLU A 53 3.87 8.20 5.02
N PRO A 54 2.88 9.07 5.28
CA PRO A 54 3.11 10.22 6.15
C PRO A 54 3.33 9.74 7.59
N GLY A 55 3.96 10.56 8.43
CA GLY A 55 4.07 10.35 9.87
C GLY A 55 2.71 10.44 10.58
N ALA A 56 1.79 9.52 10.30
CA ALA A 56 0.39 9.55 10.72
C ALA A 56 0.18 9.35 12.23
N SER A 57 1.23 8.94 12.94
CA SER A 57 1.28 8.84 14.40
C SER A 57 1.98 10.03 15.07
N GLU A 58 2.49 10.99 14.30
CA GLU A 58 3.20 12.14 14.86
C GLU A 58 2.24 13.23 15.35
N PRO A 59 2.53 13.89 16.49
CA PRO A 59 1.78 15.07 16.90
C PRO A 59 1.77 16.15 15.81
N GLY A 60 0.60 16.71 15.51
CA GLY A 60 0.44 17.66 14.39
C GLY A 60 0.00 17.04 13.07
N ALA A 61 0.01 15.70 12.95
CA ALA A 61 -0.40 15.03 11.71
C ALA A 61 -1.86 15.35 11.36
N ARG A 62 -2.77 15.26 12.33
CA ARG A 62 -4.20 15.54 12.10
C ARG A 62 -4.42 16.98 11.64
N GLU A 63 -3.80 17.93 12.34
CA GLU A 63 -3.92 19.37 12.08
C GLU A 63 -3.39 19.73 10.68
N TYR A 64 -2.36 19.01 10.21
CA TYR A 64 -1.83 19.18 8.86
C TYR A 64 -2.76 18.59 7.78
N PHE A 65 -3.32 17.40 8.01
CA PHE A 65 -4.07 16.65 6.99
C PHE A 65 -5.56 16.97 6.93
N GLU A 66 -6.21 17.35 8.03
CA GLU A 66 -7.65 17.66 8.05
C GLU A 66 -8.05 18.76 7.04
N PRO A 67 -7.32 19.89 6.90
CA PRO A 67 -7.61 20.88 5.87
C PRO A 67 -7.44 20.35 4.43
N LEU A 68 -6.50 19.42 4.22
CA LEU A 68 -6.24 18.82 2.90
C LEU A 68 -7.34 17.83 2.51
N VAL A 69 -7.80 17.02 3.46
CA VAL A 69 -8.98 16.14 3.28
C VAL A 69 -10.20 16.98 2.95
N ALA A 70 -10.47 18.05 3.71
CA ALA A 70 -11.58 18.95 3.45
C ALA A 70 -11.46 19.63 2.07
N LEU A 71 -10.25 20.01 1.65
CA LEU A 71 -10.00 20.56 0.33
C LEU A 71 -10.31 19.53 -0.77
N ALA A 72 -9.80 18.31 -0.68
CA ALA A 72 -10.01 17.26 -1.67
C ALA A 72 -11.51 16.93 -1.82
N ARG A 73 -12.25 16.80 -0.71
CA ARG A 73 -13.71 16.59 -0.75
C ARG A 73 -14.46 17.74 -1.44
N ARG A 74 -14.02 19.00 -1.26
CA ARG A 74 -14.62 20.15 -1.95
C ARG A 74 -14.31 20.17 -3.45
N LEU A 75 -13.12 19.72 -3.85
CA LEU A 75 -12.70 19.71 -5.25
C LEU A 75 -13.39 18.60 -6.04
N ASP A 76 -13.59 17.45 -5.42
CA ASP A 76 -14.32 16.32 -6.00
C ASP A 76 -15.11 15.56 -4.91
N PRO A 77 -16.42 15.83 -4.76
CA PRO A 77 -17.25 15.12 -3.79
C PRO A 77 -17.71 13.74 -4.30
N THR A 78 -17.36 13.33 -5.53
CA THR A 78 -17.90 12.12 -6.15
C THR A 78 -17.06 10.86 -5.89
N ARG A 79 -15.86 11.01 -5.32
CA ARG A 79 -14.91 9.91 -5.11
C ARG A 79 -14.45 9.83 -3.64
N PRO A 80 -14.24 8.62 -3.10
CA PRO A 80 -13.65 8.44 -1.78
C PRO A 80 -12.21 8.95 -1.72
N LEU A 81 -11.77 9.25 -0.50
CA LEU A 81 -10.41 9.65 -0.17
C LEU A 81 -9.70 8.57 0.65
N CYS A 82 -8.40 8.44 0.44
CA CYS A 82 -7.52 7.59 1.23
C CYS A 82 -6.13 8.23 1.39
N TYR A 83 -5.27 7.55 2.14
CA TYR A 83 -3.82 7.73 2.13
C TYR A 83 -3.19 6.37 2.45
N ALA A 84 -1.97 6.12 1.98
CA ALA A 84 -1.27 4.88 2.31
C ALA A 84 -0.58 5.01 3.68
N ASN A 85 -1.03 4.24 4.66
CA ASN A 85 -0.52 4.20 6.02
C ASN A 85 0.65 3.23 6.12
N GLU A 86 1.80 3.69 6.66
CA GLU A 86 2.93 2.83 6.98
C GLU A 86 2.74 2.06 8.30
N TYR A 87 3.49 0.97 8.49
CA TYR A 87 3.36 0.11 9.66
C TYR A 87 3.68 0.82 11.01
N GLN A 88 4.49 1.88 11.02
CA GLN A 88 4.85 2.59 12.25
C GLN A 88 3.65 3.30 12.88
N ALA A 89 2.72 3.77 12.05
CA ALA A 89 1.45 4.32 12.47
C ALA A 89 0.41 3.22 12.63
N SER A 90 0.66 2.30 13.57
CA SER A 90 -0.21 1.17 13.91
C SER A 90 -1.61 1.62 14.29
N VAL A 91 -2.55 0.67 14.34
CA VAL A 91 -3.98 0.91 14.63
C VAL A 91 -4.21 1.80 15.84
N ASP A 92 -3.44 1.63 16.92
CA ASP A 92 -3.58 2.41 18.17
C ASP A 92 -2.85 3.75 18.16
N ARG A 93 -1.86 3.90 17.29
CA ARG A 93 -1.02 5.10 17.22
C ARG A 93 -1.45 6.07 16.12
N CYS A 94 -2.19 5.62 15.12
CA CYS A 94 -2.67 6.46 14.05
C CYS A 94 -3.63 7.54 14.55
N LEU A 95 -3.39 8.79 14.15
CA LEU A 95 -4.15 9.97 14.60
C LEU A 95 -5.13 10.53 13.56
N MET A 96 -5.19 9.94 12.37
CA MET A 96 -5.91 10.56 11.24
C MET A 96 -6.67 9.62 10.30
N SER A 97 -6.61 8.28 10.47
CA SER A 97 -7.35 7.35 9.60
C SER A 97 -8.88 7.47 9.71
N ASP A 98 -9.39 8.11 10.76
CA ASP A 98 -10.81 8.45 10.87
C ASP A 98 -11.27 9.49 9.84
N LEU A 99 -10.38 10.36 9.35
CA LEU A 99 -10.69 11.44 8.39
C LEU A 99 -10.98 10.95 6.96
N PHE A 100 -10.49 9.76 6.60
CA PHE A 100 -10.53 9.20 5.25
C PHE A 100 -11.65 8.18 5.07
N ASP A 101 -12.01 7.85 3.82
CA ASP A 101 -13.13 6.94 3.53
C ASP A 101 -12.68 5.47 3.42
N VAL A 102 -11.48 5.23 2.92
CA VAL A 102 -10.89 3.90 2.71
C VAL A 102 -9.53 3.81 3.40
N LEU A 103 -9.26 2.68 4.06
CA LEU A 103 -7.97 2.41 4.67
C LEU A 103 -7.02 1.78 3.64
N CYS A 104 -5.96 2.49 3.26
CA CYS A 104 -4.89 1.92 2.46
C CYS A 104 -3.70 1.61 3.36
N LEU A 105 -3.30 0.34 3.46
CA LEU A 105 -2.25 -0.12 4.38
C LEU A 105 -1.05 -0.66 3.61
N ASN A 106 0.14 -0.14 3.90
CA ASN A 106 1.41 -0.66 3.39
C ASN A 106 2.00 -1.61 4.43
N ARG A 107 2.09 -2.90 4.13
CA ARG A 107 2.48 -3.95 5.09
C ARG A 107 3.51 -4.91 4.50
N TYR A 108 4.56 -5.15 5.28
CA TYR A 108 5.74 -5.90 4.88
C TYR A 108 6.06 -7.02 5.89
N TYR A 109 5.01 -7.74 6.33
CA TYR A 109 5.12 -8.98 7.09
C TYR A 109 5.77 -10.06 6.22
N GLY A 110 6.69 -10.83 6.80
CA GLY A 110 7.56 -11.74 6.04
C GLY A 110 8.68 -11.01 5.29
N TRP A 111 8.88 -9.72 5.52
CA TRP A 111 10.03 -8.99 4.95
C TRP A 111 10.74 -8.14 5.99
N TYR A 112 10.13 -7.02 6.41
CA TYR A 112 10.69 -6.15 7.45
C TYR A 112 10.24 -6.56 8.86
N LEU A 113 9.08 -7.22 8.96
CA LEU A 113 8.58 -7.85 10.19
C LEU A 113 8.58 -9.36 10.00
N HIS A 114 8.96 -10.12 11.02
CA HIS A 114 9.01 -11.59 10.99
C HIS A 114 9.82 -12.13 9.80
N THR A 115 11.00 -11.54 9.54
CA THR A 115 11.87 -11.91 8.42
C THR A 115 12.25 -13.39 8.47
N GLY A 116 11.97 -14.13 7.40
CA GLY A 116 12.23 -15.57 7.30
C GLY A 116 11.23 -16.47 8.04
N ASP A 117 10.31 -15.91 8.83
CA ASP A 117 9.31 -16.64 9.61
C ASP A 117 7.91 -16.35 9.06
N LEU A 118 7.49 -17.16 8.10
CA LEU A 118 6.23 -16.95 7.38
C LEU A 118 4.99 -17.31 8.21
N GLU A 119 5.12 -18.21 9.19
CA GLU A 119 4.02 -18.55 10.10
C GLU A 119 3.72 -17.35 11.00
N ALA A 120 4.74 -16.81 11.68
CA ALA A 120 4.56 -15.62 12.52
C ALA A 120 4.15 -14.38 11.70
N ALA A 121 4.63 -14.27 10.46
CA ALA A 121 4.19 -13.21 9.54
C ALA A 121 2.70 -13.30 9.21
N GLU A 122 2.18 -14.51 8.96
CA GLU A 122 0.76 -14.75 8.66
C GLU A 122 -0.13 -14.38 9.85
N GLU A 123 0.23 -14.85 11.05
CA GLU A 123 -0.49 -14.55 12.28
C GLU A 123 -0.48 -13.04 12.61
N GLY A 124 0.68 -12.39 12.50
CA GLY A 124 0.84 -10.98 12.79
C GLY A 124 0.07 -10.08 11.82
N LEU A 125 0.08 -10.40 10.53
CA LEU A 125 -0.67 -9.66 9.51
C LEU A 125 -2.18 -9.79 9.75
N GLU A 126 -2.67 -11.00 10.05
CA GLU A 126 -4.09 -11.22 10.32
C GLU A 126 -4.56 -10.46 11.56
N ALA A 127 -3.79 -10.53 12.65
CA ALA A 127 -4.11 -9.81 13.88
C ALA A 127 -4.20 -8.29 13.64
N GLU A 128 -3.26 -7.72 12.87
CA GLU A 128 -3.27 -6.30 12.59
C GLU A 128 -4.48 -5.90 11.72
N LEU A 129 -4.75 -6.62 10.62
CA LEU A 129 -5.88 -6.32 9.75
C LEU A 129 -7.23 -6.42 10.47
N ARG A 130 -7.39 -7.41 11.36
CA ARG A 130 -8.59 -7.52 12.22
C ARG A 130 -8.71 -6.34 13.19
N GLY A 131 -7.60 -5.87 13.75
CA GLY A 131 -7.57 -4.68 14.60
C GLY A 131 -8.02 -3.41 13.84
N TRP A 132 -7.51 -3.20 12.63
CA TRP A 132 -7.94 -2.09 11.77
C TRP A 132 -9.42 -2.16 11.41
N ALA A 133 -9.90 -3.35 11.03
CA ALA A 133 -11.31 -3.57 10.71
C ALA A 133 -12.22 -3.26 11.91
N ALA A 134 -11.88 -3.76 13.10
CA ALA A 134 -12.66 -3.56 14.31
C ALA A 134 -12.68 -2.09 14.78
N LYS A 135 -11.59 -1.34 14.59
CA LYS A 135 -11.50 0.05 15.07
C LYS A 135 -12.23 1.05 14.18
N PHE A 136 -12.16 0.88 12.86
CA PHE A 136 -12.61 1.91 11.92
C PHE A 136 -13.84 1.52 11.11
N GLU A 137 -14.17 0.23 11.01
CA GLU A 137 -15.33 -0.27 10.25
C GLU A 137 -15.35 0.24 8.79
N LYS A 138 -14.18 0.35 8.17
CA LYS A 138 -13.97 0.85 6.79
C LYS A 138 -13.42 -0.25 5.88
N PRO A 139 -13.65 -0.17 4.56
CA PRO A 139 -12.98 -1.02 3.60
C PRO A 139 -11.45 -0.83 3.68
N ILE A 140 -10.73 -1.94 3.59
CA ILE A 140 -9.27 -2.01 3.63
C ILE A 140 -8.76 -2.41 2.24
N ILE A 141 -7.82 -1.65 1.72
CA ILE A 141 -6.99 -2.02 0.59
C ILE A 141 -5.56 -2.18 1.11
N VAL A 142 -4.95 -3.34 0.92
CA VAL A 142 -3.52 -3.48 1.19
C VAL A 142 -2.77 -2.91 -0.01
N SER A 143 -2.35 -1.64 0.12
CA SER A 143 -1.84 -0.82 -0.98
C SER A 143 -0.40 -1.15 -1.35
N GLU A 144 0.37 -1.71 -0.42
CA GLU A 144 1.70 -2.26 -0.68
C GLU A 144 1.94 -3.49 0.17
N TYR A 145 2.41 -4.56 -0.47
CA TYR A 145 2.98 -5.74 0.18
C TYR A 145 3.89 -6.48 -0.80
N GLY A 146 4.98 -7.06 -0.31
CA GLY A 146 5.95 -7.78 -1.15
C GLY A 146 7.34 -7.88 -0.52
N ALA A 147 8.22 -8.64 -1.16
CA ALA A 147 9.59 -8.91 -0.69
C ALA A 147 10.59 -8.60 -1.81
N ASP A 148 11.79 -8.10 -1.48
CA ASP A 148 12.82 -7.93 -2.51
C ASP A 148 13.26 -9.29 -3.02
N THR A 149 13.58 -9.37 -4.32
CA THR A 149 13.87 -10.66 -4.96
C THR A 149 14.81 -10.48 -6.14
N LEU A 150 15.88 -11.27 -6.16
CA LEU A 150 16.82 -11.35 -7.28
C LEU A 150 16.31 -12.40 -8.28
N ALA A 151 16.13 -12.00 -9.54
CA ALA A 151 15.72 -12.94 -10.58
C ALA A 151 16.82 -14.00 -10.78
N GLY A 152 16.41 -15.27 -10.83
CA GLY A 152 17.30 -16.44 -10.92
C GLY A 152 17.91 -16.91 -9.60
N LEU A 153 17.65 -16.24 -8.47
CA LEU A 153 18.04 -16.75 -7.15
C LEU A 153 16.95 -17.70 -6.64
N HIS A 154 17.31 -18.97 -6.54
CA HIS A 154 16.39 -20.05 -6.13
C HIS A 154 16.86 -20.75 -4.86
N THR A 155 15.92 -21.14 -4.02
CA THR A 155 16.17 -21.95 -2.82
C THR A 155 14.94 -22.76 -2.41
N VAL A 156 15.18 -23.86 -1.70
CA VAL A 156 14.11 -24.72 -1.15
C VAL A 156 13.53 -24.13 0.14
N GLY A 157 14.34 -23.44 0.94
CA GLY A 157 13.91 -22.86 2.22
C GLY A 157 13.25 -21.49 2.10
N ASP A 158 12.76 -20.97 3.22
CA ASP A 158 12.21 -19.62 3.33
C ASP A 158 13.33 -18.57 3.45
N VAL A 159 14.09 -18.39 2.37
CA VAL A 159 15.24 -17.48 2.35
C VAL A 159 14.89 -16.18 1.62
N PRO A 160 14.92 -15.02 2.31
CA PRO A 160 14.78 -13.71 1.72
C PRO A 160 15.63 -13.53 0.44
N TRP A 161 15.11 -12.76 -0.53
CA TRP A 161 15.68 -12.52 -1.86
C TRP A 161 15.49 -13.60 -2.92
N SER A 162 15.09 -14.82 -2.54
CA SER A 162 14.78 -15.88 -3.52
C SER A 162 13.40 -15.70 -4.17
N GLU A 163 13.23 -16.25 -5.37
CA GLU A 163 11.95 -16.21 -6.07
C GLU A 163 10.85 -17.02 -5.37
N GLU A 164 11.21 -18.14 -4.73
CA GLU A 164 10.28 -18.94 -3.95
C GLU A 164 9.77 -18.16 -2.73
N TYR A 165 10.66 -17.40 -2.06
CA TYR A 165 10.28 -16.61 -0.89
C TYR A 165 9.33 -15.47 -1.27
N GLN A 166 9.57 -14.79 -2.39
CA GLN A 166 8.64 -13.77 -2.91
C GLN A 166 7.23 -14.34 -3.06
N SER A 167 7.15 -15.51 -3.71
CA SER A 167 5.88 -16.17 -4.00
C SER A 167 5.17 -16.60 -2.72
N ARG A 168 5.90 -17.19 -1.76
CA ARG A 168 5.34 -17.60 -0.47
C ARG A 168 4.88 -16.43 0.40
N VAL A 169 5.60 -15.30 0.43
CA VAL A 169 5.16 -14.07 1.11
C VAL A 169 3.84 -13.57 0.53
N LEU A 170 3.69 -13.59 -0.80
CA LEU A 170 2.44 -13.20 -1.44
C LEU A 170 1.31 -14.18 -1.09
N GLU A 171 1.56 -15.49 -1.15
CA GLU A 171 0.57 -16.53 -0.84
C GLU A 171 0.06 -16.47 0.61
N ILE A 172 0.96 -16.28 1.59
CA ILE A 172 0.51 -16.12 3.00
C ILE A 172 -0.35 -14.87 3.15
N SER A 173 0.01 -13.77 2.47
CA SER A 173 -0.72 -12.51 2.53
C SER A 173 -2.12 -12.68 1.91
N HIS A 174 -2.20 -13.33 0.75
CA HIS A 174 -3.45 -13.65 0.07
C HIS A 174 -4.40 -14.48 0.94
N ARG A 175 -3.89 -15.49 1.64
CA ARG A 175 -4.70 -16.29 2.57
C ARG A 175 -5.28 -15.43 3.70
N VAL A 176 -4.50 -14.52 4.27
CA VAL A 176 -4.99 -13.57 5.29
C VAL A 176 -6.05 -12.65 4.70
N PHE A 177 -5.81 -12.09 3.52
CA PHE A 177 -6.76 -11.18 2.86
C PHE A 177 -8.10 -11.89 2.58
N ASP A 178 -8.06 -13.18 2.26
CA ASP A 178 -9.26 -13.98 2.05
C ASP A 178 -10.04 -14.23 3.36
N ARG A 179 -9.38 -14.25 4.53
CA ARG A 179 -10.00 -14.47 5.87
C ARG A 179 -10.49 -13.19 6.57
N VAL A 180 -10.14 -12.01 6.07
CA VAL A 180 -10.55 -10.72 6.64
C VAL A 180 -11.49 -10.01 5.67
N ASP A 181 -12.79 -10.04 5.96
CA ASP A 181 -13.84 -9.56 5.05
C ASP A 181 -13.73 -8.08 4.68
N SER A 182 -13.21 -7.25 5.59
CA SER A 182 -12.98 -5.83 5.31
C SER A 182 -11.88 -5.59 4.28
N VAL A 183 -11.06 -6.59 3.93
CA VAL A 183 -10.07 -6.47 2.85
C VAL A 183 -10.75 -6.63 1.50
N VAL A 184 -10.87 -5.52 0.78
CA VAL A 184 -11.57 -5.40 -0.51
C VAL A 184 -10.62 -5.16 -1.70
N GLY A 185 -9.31 -5.04 -1.45
CA GLY A 185 -8.32 -4.85 -2.51
C GLY A 185 -6.89 -5.20 -2.08
N GLU A 186 -6.09 -5.62 -3.06
CA GLU A 186 -4.70 -6.06 -2.88
C GLU A 186 -3.82 -5.51 -4.00
N HIS A 187 -2.85 -4.65 -3.66
CA HIS A 187 -1.88 -4.07 -4.60
C HIS A 187 -0.46 -4.50 -4.23
N VAL A 188 0.11 -5.39 -5.04
CA VAL A 188 1.48 -5.88 -4.83
C VAL A 188 2.48 -4.76 -5.07
N TRP A 189 3.41 -4.58 -4.12
CA TRP A 189 4.57 -3.74 -4.29
C TRP A 189 5.76 -4.56 -4.78
N ASN A 190 6.21 -4.42 -6.03
CA ASN A 190 5.78 -3.47 -7.07
C ASN A 190 5.55 -4.20 -8.40
N PHE A 191 4.98 -3.51 -9.39
CA PHE A 191 4.90 -4.03 -10.75
C PHE A 191 6.28 -4.46 -11.28
N ALA A 192 7.29 -3.59 -11.22
CA ALA A 192 8.63 -3.90 -11.75
C ALA A 192 9.72 -3.36 -10.84
N HIS A 193 10.95 -3.89 -11.00
CA HIS A 193 12.13 -3.26 -10.39
C HIS A 193 12.26 -1.81 -10.84
N PHE A 194 12.67 -0.93 -9.94
CA PHE A 194 12.85 0.49 -10.21
C PHE A 194 14.06 1.05 -9.46
N GLN A 195 14.58 2.19 -9.94
CA GLN A 195 15.77 2.80 -9.34
C GLN A 195 15.42 3.56 -8.06
N THR A 196 16.30 3.51 -7.07
CA THR A 196 16.23 4.28 -5.83
C THR A 196 17.55 5.02 -5.61
N PRO A 197 17.57 6.11 -4.84
CA PRO A 197 18.82 6.63 -4.30
C PRO A 197 19.58 5.55 -3.52
N SER A 198 20.91 5.63 -3.46
CA SER A 198 21.78 4.70 -2.73
C SER A 198 21.73 4.91 -1.21
N SER A 199 20.56 5.18 -0.65
CA SER A 199 20.37 5.56 0.76
C SER A 199 20.45 4.39 1.73
N PHE A 200 20.29 3.15 1.25
CA PHE A 200 20.33 1.96 2.10
C PHE A 200 21.14 0.85 1.44
N ILE A 201 21.94 0.15 2.24
CA ILE A 201 22.79 -0.97 1.79
C ILE A 201 22.00 -2.14 1.21
N PHE A 202 20.73 -2.28 1.59
CA PHE A 202 19.84 -3.33 1.07
C PHE A 202 19.19 -2.96 -0.28
N ARG A 203 19.49 -1.80 -0.87
CA ARG A 203 19.08 -1.45 -2.24
C ARG A 203 20.13 -1.94 -3.23
N VAL A 204 19.96 -3.16 -3.72
CA VAL A 204 20.88 -3.80 -4.67
C VAL A 204 20.67 -3.24 -6.08
N ASP A 205 21.26 -2.09 -6.41
CA ASP A 205 20.95 -1.32 -7.63
C ASP A 205 19.44 -1.08 -7.79
N GLY A 206 18.89 -0.36 -6.81
CA GLY A 206 17.48 0.00 -6.74
C GLY A 206 16.64 -0.94 -5.88
N ASN A 207 15.32 -0.85 -6.05
CA ASN A 207 14.34 -1.69 -5.38
C ASN A 207 14.06 -2.94 -6.23
N LYS A 208 14.11 -4.12 -5.60
CA LYS A 208 13.96 -5.42 -6.25
C LYS A 208 12.67 -6.15 -5.87
N LYS A 209 11.72 -5.49 -5.20
CA LYS A 209 10.38 -6.02 -4.87
C LYS A 209 9.47 -6.23 -6.08
N GLY A 210 9.84 -5.67 -7.23
CA GLY A 210 9.13 -5.87 -8.50
C GLY A 210 8.82 -7.34 -8.81
N VAL A 211 7.59 -7.64 -9.23
CA VAL A 211 7.20 -8.98 -9.73
C VAL A 211 7.74 -9.23 -11.13
N PHE A 212 8.01 -8.15 -11.87
CA PHE A 212 8.85 -8.14 -13.07
C PHE A 212 10.22 -7.53 -12.77
N THR A 213 11.22 -7.92 -13.55
CA THR A 213 12.50 -7.22 -13.61
C THR A 213 12.33 -5.84 -14.26
N ARG A 214 13.37 -4.99 -14.20
CA ARG A 214 13.34 -3.65 -14.80
C ARG A 214 13.15 -3.70 -16.32
N ASP A 215 13.64 -4.73 -16.98
CA ASP A 215 13.44 -5.03 -18.41
C ASP A 215 12.20 -5.90 -18.68
N ARG A 216 11.27 -6.00 -17.72
CA ARG A 216 9.94 -6.62 -17.84
C ARG A 216 9.95 -8.14 -18.03
N ARG A 217 11.00 -8.83 -17.57
CA ARG A 217 10.98 -10.30 -17.49
C ARG A 217 10.20 -10.73 -16.25
N PRO A 218 9.28 -11.70 -16.37
CA PRO A 218 8.52 -12.20 -15.23
C PRO A 218 9.42 -13.00 -14.30
N LYS A 219 9.21 -12.84 -12.99
CA LYS A 219 9.68 -13.78 -11.97
C LYS A 219 8.59 -14.78 -11.62
N MET A 220 8.89 -15.77 -10.79
CA MET A 220 7.93 -16.72 -10.24
C MET A 220 6.66 -16.05 -9.67
N ALA A 221 6.82 -14.96 -8.92
CA ALA A 221 5.71 -14.21 -8.33
C ALA A 221 4.68 -13.72 -9.37
N ALA A 222 5.11 -13.39 -10.59
CA ALA A 222 4.19 -12.99 -11.67
C ALA A 222 3.25 -14.14 -12.06
N HIS A 223 3.74 -15.38 -12.02
CA HIS A 223 2.93 -16.57 -12.27
C HIS A 223 1.99 -16.89 -11.10
N THR A 224 2.45 -16.73 -9.86
CA THR A 224 1.62 -16.86 -8.65
C THR A 224 0.44 -15.89 -8.69
N LEU A 225 0.70 -14.62 -9.03
CA LEU A 225 -0.35 -13.60 -9.14
C LEU A 225 -1.29 -13.86 -10.32
N ARG A 226 -0.75 -14.24 -11.48
CA ARG A 226 -1.58 -14.62 -12.64
C ARG A 226 -2.54 -15.74 -12.27
N LYS A 227 -2.05 -16.79 -11.60
CA LYS A 227 -2.89 -17.92 -11.16
C LYS A 227 -4.02 -17.42 -10.26
N ARG A 228 -3.68 -16.69 -9.18
CA ARG A 228 -4.68 -16.14 -8.26
C ARG A 228 -5.72 -15.29 -8.99
N TRP A 229 -5.30 -14.25 -9.70
CA TRP A 229 -6.23 -13.26 -10.24
C TRP A 229 -7.07 -13.75 -11.43
N THR A 230 -6.66 -14.82 -12.11
CA THR A 230 -7.44 -15.38 -13.23
C THR A 230 -8.31 -16.57 -12.84
N GLU A 231 -8.01 -17.24 -11.72
CA GLU A 231 -8.76 -18.40 -11.24
C GLU A 231 -9.66 -18.09 -10.03
N GLN A 232 -9.41 -16.98 -9.31
CA GLN A 232 -10.21 -16.60 -8.15
C GLN A 232 -11.63 -16.20 -8.57
N LYS A 233 -12.61 -16.80 -7.88
CA LYS A 233 -14.02 -16.38 -7.99
C LYS A 233 -14.19 -15.06 -7.22
N PRO A 234 -15.05 -14.14 -7.69
CA PRO A 234 -15.36 -12.94 -6.95
C PRO A 234 -15.80 -13.29 -5.52
N LYS A 235 -15.30 -12.56 -4.51
CA LYS A 235 -15.91 -12.59 -3.18
C LYS A 235 -17.35 -12.07 -3.33
N ASP A 236 -18.32 -12.76 -2.74
CA ASP A 236 -19.69 -12.25 -2.62
C ASP A 236 -19.68 -11.04 -1.68
N LEU A 237 -19.52 -9.86 -2.25
CA LEU A 237 -19.67 -8.59 -1.56
C LEU A 237 -21.17 -8.27 -1.48
N THR A 238 -21.91 -9.08 -0.72
CA THR A 238 -23.31 -8.75 -0.41
C THR A 238 -23.34 -7.57 0.57
N PRO A 239 -24.17 -6.54 0.33
CA PRO A 239 -24.35 -5.40 1.23
C PRO A 239 -24.81 -5.78 2.63
#